data_AF-X0SFI1-F1
#
_entry.id   AF-X0SFI1-F1
#
_cell.length_a   1.000
_cell.length_b   1.000
_cell.length_c   1.000
_cell.angle_alpha   90.00
_cell.angle_beta   90.00
_cell.angle_gamma   90.00
#
_symmetry.space_group_name_H-M   'P 1'
#
loop_
_entity.id
_entity.type
_entity.pdbx_description
1 polymer ?
#
loop_
_entity_poly.entity_id
_entity_poly.type
_entity_poly.pdbx_seq_one_letter_code
_entity_poly.pdbx_strand_id
1 'polypeptide(L)'
;MPDESTIPDDEFGAAVRRGLQIANHTYKEMPDNVGNQLNCTSCHLGNGSEAYAAPWNGMPGIYPIYRSRAGRVNSIQERINGCFERSMNGKALDLGSDDMNAMVSYMSWLSQGLPYGVSPEGRGFVKVDKTLEPNTDNGKKLFAEKCSVCMVKMAKVNITTMALISIQQ
;
A
#
# COMPACT_ATOMS: atom_id res chain seq x y z
N MET A 1 5.81 -13.72 -4.07
CA MET A 1 4.88 -13.51 -5.20
C MET A 1 4.97 -14.72 -6.13
N PRO A 2 3.86 -15.19 -6.74
CA PRO A 2 3.94 -16.04 -7.93
C PRO A 2 4.68 -15.31 -9.06
N ASP A 3 5.28 -16.05 -10.00
CA ASP A 3 5.92 -15.47 -11.18
C ASP A 3 4.84 -14.85 -12.09
N GLU A 4 4.99 -13.58 -12.50
CA GLU A 4 4.02 -12.88 -13.34
C GLU A 4 3.77 -13.57 -14.69
N SER A 5 4.74 -14.35 -15.20
CA SER A 5 4.55 -15.18 -16.41
C SER A 5 3.50 -16.29 -16.24
N THR A 6 3.10 -16.59 -15.00
CA THR A 6 2.03 -17.55 -14.68
C THR A 6 0.65 -16.93 -14.67
N ILE A 7 0.52 -15.62 -14.91
CA ILE A 7 -0.79 -15.00 -15.08
C ILE A 7 -1.45 -15.61 -16.34
N PRO A 8 -2.66 -16.19 -16.22
CA PRO A 8 -3.34 -16.79 -17.37
C PRO A 8 -3.51 -15.82 -18.53
N ASP A 9 -3.65 -16.36 -19.75
CA ASP A 9 -3.96 -15.58 -20.94
C ASP A 9 -5.46 -15.64 -21.27
N ASP A 10 -6.27 -15.19 -20.32
CA ASP A 10 -7.72 -15.10 -20.40
C ASP A 10 -8.25 -13.81 -19.74
N GLU A 11 -9.58 -13.67 -19.65
CA GLU A 11 -10.23 -12.51 -19.04
C GLU A 11 -9.87 -12.33 -17.55
N PHE A 12 -9.68 -13.44 -16.82
CA PHE A 12 -9.21 -13.37 -15.44
C PHE A 12 -7.78 -12.84 -15.39
N GLY A 13 -6.90 -13.33 -16.25
CA GLY A 13 -5.54 -12.84 -16.39
C GLY A 13 -5.47 -11.36 -16.79
N ALA A 14 -6.37 -10.89 -17.66
CA ALA A 14 -6.49 -9.48 -17.99
C ALA A 14 -6.86 -8.63 -16.76
N ALA A 15 -7.82 -9.08 -15.95
CA ALA A 15 -8.19 -8.43 -14.69
C ALA A 15 -7.03 -8.42 -13.67
N VAL A 16 -6.26 -9.51 -13.57
CA VAL A 16 -5.06 -9.60 -12.72
C VAL A 16 -4.01 -8.57 -13.16
N ARG A 17 -3.72 -8.48 -14.47
CA ARG A 17 -2.78 -7.49 -15.02
C ARG A 17 -3.24 -6.06 -14.75
N ARG A 18 -4.54 -5.77 -14.91
CA ARG A 18 -5.13 -4.46 -14.58
C ARG A 18 -4.98 -4.15 -13.09
N GLY A 19 -5.28 -5.11 -12.21
CA GLY A 19 -5.13 -4.93 -10.76
C GLY A 19 -3.69 -4.65 -10.32
N LEU A 20 -2.73 -5.35 -10.93
CA LEU A 20 -1.29 -5.10 -10.72
C LEU A 20 -0.89 -3.69 -11.20
N GLN A 21 -1.37 -3.27 -12.37
CA GLN A 21 -1.11 -1.93 -12.90
C GLN A 21 -1.66 -0.84 -11.96
N ILE A 22 -2.91 -0.99 -11.50
CA ILE A 22 -3.51 -0.07 -10.51
C ILE A 22 -2.69 -0.07 -9.21
N ALA A 23 -2.25 -1.23 -8.73
CA ALA A 23 -1.46 -1.31 -7.50
C ALA A 23 -0.13 -0.53 -7.61
N ASN A 24 0.55 -0.63 -8.75
CA ASN A 24 1.85 -0.01 -8.99
C ASN A 24 1.80 1.46 -9.43
N HIS A 25 0.68 1.88 -10.02
CA HIS A 25 0.54 3.20 -10.63
C HIS A 25 -0.77 3.90 -10.23
N THR A 26 -1.28 3.63 -9.03
CA THR A 26 -2.60 4.06 -8.54
C THR A 26 -2.92 5.52 -8.80
N TYR A 27 -2.02 6.46 -8.48
CA TYR A 27 -2.31 7.89 -8.69
C TYR A 27 -2.49 8.27 -10.16
N LYS A 28 -1.83 7.54 -11.07
CA LYS A 28 -1.90 7.76 -12.51
C LYS A 28 -3.11 7.06 -13.12
N GLU A 29 -3.39 5.84 -12.66
CA GLU A 29 -4.46 4.98 -13.19
C GLU A 29 -5.84 5.39 -12.67
N MET A 30 -5.91 6.03 -11.51
CA MET A 30 -7.16 6.36 -10.82
C MET A 30 -7.22 7.86 -10.43
N PRO A 31 -7.04 8.81 -11.37
CA PRO A 31 -6.91 10.23 -11.06
C PRO A 31 -8.15 10.84 -10.39
N ASP A 32 -9.34 10.27 -10.63
CA ASP A 32 -10.59 10.74 -10.04
C ASP A 32 -10.83 10.20 -8.61
N ASN A 33 -10.07 9.18 -8.20
CA ASN A 33 -10.20 8.50 -6.92
C ASN A 33 -9.01 8.69 -5.98
N VAL A 34 -7.93 9.32 -6.44
CA VAL A 34 -6.70 9.53 -5.67
C VAL A 34 -6.40 11.02 -5.55
N GLY A 35 -6.29 11.53 -4.33
CA GLY A 35 -6.02 12.95 -4.04
C GLY A 35 -4.58 13.23 -3.58
N ASN A 36 -3.66 12.31 -3.80
CA ASN A 36 -2.23 12.46 -3.51
C ASN A 36 -1.37 11.77 -4.60
N GLN A 37 -0.06 11.64 -4.37
CA GLN A 37 0.88 11.03 -5.33
C GLN A 37 1.40 9.65 -4.88
N LEU A 38 0.62 8.95 -4.04
CA LEU A 38 0.98 7.61 -3.58
C LEU A 38 0.49 6.55 -4.56
N ASN A 39 1.13 5.38 -4.52
CA ASN A 39 0.61 4.13 -5.07
C ASN A 39 0.30 3.18 -3.92
N CYS A 40 -0.57 2.18 -4.14
CA CYS A 40 -0.79 1.13 -3.15
C CYS A 40 0.54 0.49 -2.71
N THR A 41 1.45 0.28 -3.65
CA THR A 41 2.78 -0.29 -3.41
C THR A 41 3.78 0.67 -2.76
N SER A 42 3.42 1.94 -2.52
CA SER A 42 4.20 2.83 -1.66
C SER A 42 4.24 2.37 -0.19
N CYS A 43 3.24 1.59 0.25
CA CYS A 43 3.21 0.97 1.58
C CYS A 43 3.15 -0.55 1.55
N HIS A 44 2.52 -1.12 0.51
CA HIS A 44 2.40 -2.56 0.31
C HIS A 44 3.57 -3.07 -0.55
N LEU A 45 4.71 -3.32 0.10
CA LEU A 45 5.98 -3.62 -0.58
C LEU A 45 5.95 -4.96 -1.35
N GLY A 46 6.88 -5.12 -2.29
CA GLY A 46 7.00 -6.33 -3.11
C GLY A 46 5.73 -6.61 -3.93
N ASN A 47 5.17 -5.57 -4.55
CA ASN A 47 3.86 -5.59 -5.23
C ASN A 47 2.73 -6.13 -4.34
N GLY A 48 2.81 -5.88 -3.04
CA GLY A 48 1.88 -6.37 -2.02
C GLY A 48 2.08 -7.83 -1.63
N SER A 49 3.26 -8.40 -1.85
CA SER A 49 3.58 -9.78 -1.43
C SER A 49 4.67 -9.88 -0.35
N GLU A 50 5.28 -8.76 0.02
CA GLU A 50 6.36 -8.74 1.03
C GLU A 50 5.81 -8.99 2.43
N ALA A 51 6.38 -9.98 3.13
CA ALA A 51 6.00 -10.30 4.49
C ALA A 51 6.28 -9.13 5.43
N TYR A 52 5.38 -8.90 6.38
CA TYR A 52 5.46 -7.80 7.35
C TYR A 52 5.42 -6.38 6.75
N ALA A 53 5.06 -6.24 5.47
CA ALA A 53 4.76 -4.98 4.80
C ALA A 53 3.28 -4.90 4.36
N ALA A 54 2.39 -5.43 5.21
CA ALA A 54 0.97 -5.58 4.98
C ALA A 54 0.62 -6.30 3.66
N PRO A 55 1.09 -7.55 3.44
CA PRO A 55 0.85 -8.26 2.19
C PRO A 55 -0.63 -8.54 1.91
N TRP A 56 -0.94 -8.77 0.64
CA TRP A 56 -2.27 -9.04 0.09
C TRP A 56 -2.54 -10.52 -0.15
N ASN A 57 -1.51 -11.36 -0.31
CA ASN A 57 -1.68 -12.80 -0.44
C ASN A 57 -2.41 -13.37 0.78
N GLY A 58 -3.36 -14.26 0.55
CA GLY A 58 -4.24 -14.88 1.55
C GLY A 58 -5.36 -13.97 2.06
N MET A 59 -5.37 -12.67 1.73
CA MET A 59 -6.38 -11.74 2.24
C MET A 59 -7.79 -12.05 1.70
N PRO A 60 -8.01 -12.33 0.40
CA PRO A 60 -9.33 -12.73 -0.10
C PRO A 60 -9.90 -13.97 0.61
N GLY A 61 -9.03 -14.88 1.06
CA GLY A 61 -9.41 -16.10 1.77
C GLY A 61 -9.83 -15.89 3.22
N ILE A 62 -9.65 -14.69 3.78
CA ILE A 62 -10.08 -14.38 5.15
C ILE A 62 -11.18 -13.32 5.21
N TYR A 63 -11.36 -12.49 4.18
CA TYR A 63 -12.53 -11.62 4.09
C TYR A 63 -13.78 -12.44 3.71
N PRO A 64 -14.97 -12.06 4.22
CA PRO A 64 -15.25 -10.88 5.03
C PRO A 64 -14.85 -11.03 6.51
N ILE A 65 -14.41 -9.94 7.15
CA ILE A 65 -14.01 -9.94 8.57
C ILE A 65 -14.65 -8.79 9.35
N TYR A 66 -14.86 -9.00 10.65
CA TYR A 66 -15.20 -7.92 11.57
C TYR A 66 -14.05 -6.89 11.64
N ARG A 67 -14.41 -5.61 11.57
CA ARG A 67 -13.47 -4.50 11.69
C ARG A 67 -13.98 -3.52 12.74
N SER A 68 -13.24 -3.38 13.84
CA SER A 68 -13.61 -2.49 14.96
C SER A 68 -13.93 -1.07 14.50
N ARG A 69 -13.14 -0.51 13.57
CA ARG A 69 -13.38 0.83 13.03
C ARG A 69 -14.74 0.98 12.34
N ALA A 70 -15.23 -0.05 11.68
CA ALA A 70 -16.53 -0.03 11.02
C ALA A 70 -17.66 -0.49 11.95
N GLY A 71 -17.33 -1.09 13.10
CA GLY A 71 -18.31 -1.71 14.00
C GLY A 71 -19.06 -2.89 13.39
N ARG A 72 -18.66 -3.39 12.22
CA ARG A 72 -19.35 -4.45 11.48
C ARG A 72 -18.38 -5.31 10.67
N VAL A 73 -18.93 -6.37 10.09
CA VAL A 73 -18.26 -7.18 9.09
C VAL A 73 -18.12 -6.37 7.79
N ASN A 74 -16.90 -6.36 7.23
CA ASN A 74 -16.61 -5.72 5.95
C ASN A 74 -16.16 -6.73 4.90
N SER A 75 -16.49 -6.44 3.64
CA SER A 75 -15.91 -7.11 2.48
C SER A 75 -14.47 -6.64 2.20
N ILE A 76 -13.79 -7.32 1.29
CA ILE A 76 -12.46 -6.90 0.83
C ILE A 76 -12.54 -5.63 -0.03
N GLN A 77 -13.60 -5.45 -0.80
CA GLN A 77 -13.85 -4.24 -1.60
C GLN A 77 -14.05 -3.02 -0.69
N GLU A 78 -14.82 -3.16 0.39
CA GLU A 78 -14.95 -2.11 1.40
C GLU A 78 -13.61 -1.79 2.08
N ARG A 79 -12.77 -2.81 2.28
CA ARG A 79 -11.41 -2.60 2.79
C ARG A 79 -10.55 -1.78 1.83
N ILE A 80 -10.64 -2.05 0.53
CA ILE A 80 -9.93 -1.32 -0.53
C ILE A 80 -10.42 0.13 -0.58
N ASN A 81 -11.73 0.37 -0.59
CA ASN A 81 -12.29 1.72 -0.53
C ASN A 81 -11.85 2.48 0.72
N GLY A 82 -11.77 1.79 1.86
CA GLY A 82 -11.20 2.36 3.07
C GLY A 82 -9.72 2.77 2.97
N CYS A 83 -8.95 2.25 2.01
CA CYS A 83 -7.62 2.76 1.64
C CYS A 83 -7.72 3.97 0.71
N PHE A 84 -8.57 3.94 -0.32
CA PHE A 84 -8.78 5.08 -1.22
C PHE A 84 -9.16 6.36 -0.46
N GLU A 85 -10.11 6.25 0.47
CA GLU A 85 -10.58 7.40 1.26
C GLU A 85 -9.54 7.98 2.21
N ARG A 86 -8.58 7.17 2.67
CA ARG A 86 -7.67 7.55 3.76
C ARG A 86 -6.22 7.64 3.31
N SER A 87 -5.66 6.52 2.87
CA SER A 87 -4.28 6.45 2.42
C SER A 87 -4.08 7.19 1.10
N MET A 88 -5.04 7.10 0.18
CA MET A 88 -4.96 7.78 -1.11
C MET A 88 -5.56 9.18 -1.08
N ASN A 89 -6.06 9.63 0.08
CA ASN A 89 -6.71 10.93 0.27
C ASN A 89 -7.76 11.24 -0.81
N GLY A 90 -8.55 10.23 -1.18
CA GLY A 90 -9.41 10.31 -2.34
C GLY A 90 -10.82 9.79 -2.10
N LYS A 91 -11.42 9.19 -3.12
CA LYS A 91 -12.83 8.79 -3.12
C LYS A 91 -12.96 7.29 -3.37
N ALA A 92 -13.94 6.68 -2.70
CA ALA A 92 -14.32 5.30 -2.94
C ALA A 92 -14.67 5.05 -4.41
N LEU A 93 -14.35 3.85 -4.89
CA LEU A 93 -14.87 3.31 -6.14
C LEU A 93 -16.23 2.67 -5.88
N ASP A 94 -17.01 2.47 -6.94
CA ASP A 94 -18.14 1.55 -6.88
C ASP A 94 -17.64 0.12 -6.57
N LEU A 95 -18.37 -0.59 -5.70
CA LEU A 95 -17.96 -1.91 -5.19
C LEU A 95 -17.96 -2.98 -6.29
N GLY A 96 -18.77 -2.80 -7.33
CA GLY A 96 -18.88 -3.72 -8.47
C GLY A 96 -18.11 -3.27 -9.72
N SER A 97 -17.35 -2.19 -9.66
CA SER A 97 -16.64 -1.67 -10.84
C SER A 97 -15.57 -2.65 -11.34
N ASP A 98 -15.27 -2.56 -12.64
CA ASP A 98 -14.23 -3.39 -13.26
C ASP A 98 -12.86 -3.20 -12.60
N ASP A 99 -12.51 -1.98 -12.21
CA ASP A 99 -11.25 -1.69 -11.50
C ASP A 99 -11.24 -2.27 -10.07
N MET A 100 -12.37 -2.26 -9.36
CA MET A 100 -12.48 -2.93 -8.07
C MET A 100 -12.33 -4.45 -8.23
N ASN A 101 -13.00 -5.04 -9.22
CA ASN A 101 -12.91 -6.46 -9.53
C ASN A 101 -11.48 -6.84 -9.96
N ALA A 102 -10.79 -5.99 -10.71
CA ALA A 102 -9.40 -6.18 -11.11
C ALA A 102 -8.45 -6.21 -9.90
N MET A 103 -8.59 -5.25 -8.97
CA MET A 103 -7.80 -5.26 -7.73
C MET A 103 -8.03 -6.53 -6.91
N VAL A 104 -9.28 -6.98 -6.75
CA VAL A 104 -9.60 -8.23 -6.03
C VAL A 104 -9.08 -9.47 -6.78
N SER A 105 -9.13 -9.47 -8.12
CA SER A 105 -8.61 -10.55 -8.96
C SER A 105 -7.09 -10.68 -8.79
N TYR A 106 -6.37 -9.57 -8.80
CA TYR A 106 -4.93 -9.56 -8.51
C TYR A 106 -4.61 -10.12 -7.12
N MET A 107 -5.34 -9.69 -6.08
CA MET A 107 -5.16 -10.25 -4.73
C MET A 107 -5.47 -11.76 -4.68
N SER A 108 -6.44 -12.23 -5.46
CA SER A 108 -6.81 -13.65 -5.55
C SER A 108 -5.72 -14.46 -6.24
N TRP A 109 -5.15 -13.95 -7.33
CA TRP A 109 -4.01 -14.57 -8.01
C TRP A 109 -2.77 -14.65 -7.11
N LEU A 110 -2.50 -13.62 -6.30
CA LEU A 110 -1.44 -13.67 -5.28
C LEU A 110 -1.67 -14.75 -4.20
N SER A 111 -2.91 -15.21 -4.04
CA SER A 111 -3.35 -16.10 -2.96
C SER A 111 -3.45 -17.57 -3.37
N GLN A 112 -3.05 -17.92 -4.59
CA GLN A 112 -3.10 -19.28 -5.10
C GLN A 112 -2.34 -20.25 -4.19
N GLY A 113 -2.95 -21.39 -3.90
CA GLY A 113 -2.38 -22.43 -3.03
C GLY A 113 -2.42 -22.12 -1.52
N LEU A 114 -2.92 -20.94 -1.10
CA LEU A 114 -3.07 -20.63 0.31
C LEU A 114 -4.42 -21.15 0.87
N PRO A 115 -4.44 -21.67 2.10
CA PRO A 115 -5.66 -22.17 2.72
C PRO A 115 -6.67 -21.06 3.02
N TYR A 116 -7.96 -21.36 2.79
CA TYR A 116 -9.06 -20.47 3.16
C TYR A 116 -9.26 -20.42 4.68
N GLY A 117 -9.66 -19.27 5.22
CA GLY A 117 -9.94 -19.08 6.65
C GLY A 117 -8.71 -19.01 7.55
N VAL A 118 -7.50 -19.20 7.00
CA VAL A 118 -6.24 -19.14 7.74
C VAL A 118 -5.54 -17.83 7.44
N SER A 119 -5.22 -17.07 8.48
CA SER A 119 -4.42 -15.86 8.32
C SER A 119 -2.99 -16.23 7.93
N PRO A 120 -2.45 -15.71 6.83
CA PRO A 120 -1.09 -16.03 6.40
C PRO A 120 -0.06 -15.48 7.40
N GLU A 121 1.07 -16.18 7.52
CA GLU A 121 2.24 -15.67 8.22
C GLU A 121 2.75 -14.39 7.53
N GLY A 122 3.34 -13.47 8.31
CA GLY A 122 3.80 -12.19 7.77
C GLY A 122 2.68 -11.19 7.49
N ARG A 123 1.41 -11.50 7.82
CA ARG A 123 0.31 -10.54 7.69
C ARG A 123 0.55 -9.28 8.54
N GLY A 124 0.25 -8.12 7.96
CA GLY A 124 0.32 -6.83 8.64
C GLY A 124 1.74 -6.28 8.67
N PHE A 125 2.03 -5.44 9.66
CA PHE A 125 3.36 -4.85 9.84
C PHE A 125 4.12 -5.52 10.98
N VAL A 126 5.44 -5.41 10.97
CA VAL A 126 6.27 -5.75 12.14
C VAL A 126 5.73 -5.05 13.38
N LYS A 127 5.72 -5.77 14.51
CA LYS A 127 5.36 -5.17 15.80
C LYS A 127 6.53 -4.32 16.27
N VAL A 128 6.25 -3.07 16.60
CA VAL A 128 7.17 -2.20 17.31
C VAL A 128 6.88 -2.26 18.81
N ASP A 129 7.93 -2.15 19.61
CA ASP A 129 7.80 -2.05 21.06
C ASP A 129 7.14 -0.71 21.42
N LYS A 130 5.95 -0.81 22.01
CA LYS A 130 5.12 0.35 22.39
C LYS A 130 5.46 0.88 23.78
N THR A 131 6.35 0.23 24.52
CA THR A 131 6.85 0.73 25.80
C THR A 131 7.91 1.81 25.62
N LEU A 132 8.50 1.90 24.43
CA LEU A 132 9.45 2.94 24.08
C LEU A 132 8.73 4.29 23.90
N GLU A 133 9.28 5.34 24.53
CA GLU A 133 8.80 6.70 24.35
C GLU A 133 9.45 7.33 23.10
N PRO A 134 8.66 7.87 22.14
CA PRO A 134 9.20 8.55 20.98
C PRO A 134 10.02 9.80 21.36
N ASN A 135 11.28 9.85 20.96
CA ASN A 135 12.13 11.03 21.10
C ASN A 135 12.25 11.75 19.76
N THR A 136 11.59 12.90 19.63
CA THR A 136 11.55 13.67 18.37
C THR A 136 12.90 14.28 18.00
N ASP A 137 13.71 14.69 18.96
CA ASP A 137 15.03 15.26 18.70
C ASP A 137 15.99 14.20 18.16
N ASN A 138 15.96 13.00 18.73
CA ASN A 138 16.69 11.86 18.20
C ASN A 138 16.14 11.44 16.82
N GLY A 139 14.82 11.41 16.66
CA GLY A 139 14.16 11.10 15.39
C GLY A 139 14.56 12.05 14.26
N LYS A 140 14.71 13.35 14.55
CA LYS A 140 15.19 14.35 13.59
C LYS A 140 16.61 14.06 13.11
N LYS A 141 17.51 13.68 14.02
CA LYS A 141 18.90 13.31 13.69
C LYS A 141 18.92 12.06 12.80
N LEU A 142 18.23 11.01 13.23
CA LEU A 142 18.14 9.75 12.49
C LEU A 142 17.51 9.93 11.10
N PHE A 143 16.46 10.75 10.99
CA PHE A 143 15.85 11.04 9.69
C PHE A 143 16.84 11.72 8.74
N ALA A 144 17.58 12.72 9.24
CA ALA A 144 18.60 13.41 8.46
C ALA A 144 19.69 12.45 7.97
N GLU A 145 20.14 11.51 8.82
CA GLU A 145 21.20 10.55 8.50
C GLU A 145 20.76 9.38 7.62
N LYS A 146 19.52 8.90 7.78
CA LYS A 146 19.09 7.59 7.24
C LYS A 146 17.97 7.66 6.21
N CYS A 147 17.14 8.70 6.25
CA CYS A 147 15.89 8.76 5.46
C CYS A 147 15.91 9.88 4.42
N SER A 148 16.60 10.97 4.72
CA SER A 148 16.54 12.22 3.96
C SER A 148 16.95 12.04 2.50
N VAL A 149 17.97 11.20 2.24
CA VAL A 149 18.48 10.90 0.90
C VAL A 149 17.40 10.45 -0.08
N CYS A 150 16.35 9.77 0.39
CA CYS A 150 15.24 9.30 -0.44
C CYS A 150 13.94 10.11 -0.24
N MET A 151 13.65 10.57 0.98
CA MET A 151 12.34 11.15 1.33
C MET A 151 12.24 12.67 1.15
N VAL A 152 13.35 13.39 0.97
CA VAL A 152 13.36 14.88 0.95
C VAL A 152 12.59 15.49 -0.22
N LYS A 153 12.28 14.74 -1.28
CA LYS A 153 11.43 15.26 -2.37
C LYS A 153 9.96 15.52 -1.95
N MET A 154 9.50 15.05 -0.79
CA MET A 154 8.14 15.29 -0.30
C MET A 154 8.01 16.45 0.71
N ALA A 155 9.12 16.93 1.27
CA ALA A 155 9.11 18.14 2.07
C ALA A 155 9.54 19.29 1.16
N LYS A 156 8.58 20.07 0.64
CA LYS A 156 8.89 21.32 -0.06
C LYS A 156 9.92 22.09 0.76
N VAL A 157 11.09 22.16 0.18
CA VAL A 157 12.25 22.92 0.60
C VAL A 157 11.82 24.36 0.84
N ASN A 158 11.65 24.73 2.10
CA ASN A 158 12.01 26.06 2.57
C ASN A 158 13.37 25.95 3.24
N ILE A 159 14.37 25.59 2.43
CA ILE A 159 15.75 25.89 2.72
C ILE A 159 16.04 27.21 2.00
N THR A 160 15.47 28.30 2.50
CA THR A 160 16.03 29.65 2.29
C THR A 160 17.35 29.80 3.05
N THR A 161 17.85 28.71 3.64
CA THR A 161 19.01 28.64 4.54
C THR A 161 20.04 27.63 4.04
N MET A 162 20.30 27.60 2.72
CA MET A 162 21.65 27.32 2.21
C MET A 162 22.49 28.62 2.27
N ALA A 163 22.24 29.42 3.32
CA ALA A 163 23.19 30.41 3.79
C ALA A 163 24.40 29.61 4.26
N LEU A 164 25.41 29.54 3.40
CA LEU A 164 26.78 29.00 3.53
C LEU A 164 27.27 28.35 2.23
N ILE A 165 26.76 28.74 1.05
CA ILE A 165 27.66 28.89 -0.11
C ILE A 165 28.35 30.25 0.01
N SER A 166 29.17 30.39 1.04
CA SER A 166 30.18 31.43 1.16
C SER A 166 31.14 30.98 2.24
N ILE A 167 32.34 30.59 1.84
CA ILE A 167 33.61 31.19 2.24
C ILE A 167 34.71 30.22 1.76
N GLN A 168 35.34 30.63 0.65
CA GLN A 168 36.74 30.40 0.27
C GLN A 168 37.32 28.97 0.25
N GLN A 169 37.94 28.69 -0.92
CA GLN A 169 38.90 27.62 -1.26
C GLN A 169 38.33 26.34 -1.86
#